data_AF-A0A8H4F531-F1
#
_entry.id   AF-A0A8H4F531-F1
#
_cell.length_a   1.000
_cell.length_b   1.000
_cell.length_c   1.000
_cell.angle_alpha   90.00
_cell.angle_beta   90.00
_cell.angle_gamma   90.00
#
_symmetry.space_group_name_H-M   'P 1'
#
loop_
_entity.id
_entity.type
_entity.pdbx_description
1 polymer ?
#
loop_
_entity_poly.entity_id
_entity_poly.type
_entity_poly.pdbx_seq_one_letter_code
_entity_poly.pdbx_strand_id
1 'polypeptide(L)'
;MQRILPSVAPNAKERSDLYSVCLANIDDAETWLPDWFTLSHDPASHPRFEDIGRDNVAEWLSWAFFSLPLEQVLQDDISTEELNFMIDRFEQEFHIQFDHGYNEDIVAYRINLDPVHAYHRPLAFYTLIMFLTALFGFVCQFFWGMKKFGPETRSTIWNLMDSQLYEETDGSAPQKVSYWFRDGDRTKKPIVFIHGIGAGLMCYISFVHKLLTLDAPIFCIELPFVSMHCVEDVPTMQETIRDLQNMLHRHDFDDAVFVAHSLGTAVTSWVVKYMPQSVAGVMPDNTKVFLSEKDNIIDSNRVDTYLSHHGVDATVMKGLDHASFLFYPSWQNEMLASINNFICQKA
;
A
#
# COMPACT_ATOMS: atom_id res chain seq x y z
N MET A 1 -5.07 11.43 -21.54
CA MET A 1 -6.21 11.99 -20.76
C MET A 1 -6.36 11.06 -19.57
N GLN A 2 -6.11 11.51 -18.34
CA GLN A 2 -6.25 10.63 -17.16
C GLN A 2 -7.67 10.08 -17.13
N ARG A 3 -7.79 8.76 -17.06
CA ARG A 3 -9.08 8.08 -16.97
C ARG A 3 -9.72 8.46 -15.64
N ILE A 4 -10.78 9.25 -15.68
CA ILE A 4 -11.56 9.58 -14.48
C ILE A 4 -12.28 8.29 -14.08
N LEU A 5 -11.84 7.68 -12.98
CA LEU A 5 -12.53 6.55 -12.38
C LEU A 5 -13.83 7.05 -11.74
N PRO A 6 -14.90 6.22 -11.71
CA PRO A 6 -16.12 6.58 -10.98
C PRO A 6 -15.79 6.81 -9.50
N SER A 7 -16.54 7.71 -8.86
CA SER A 7 -16.41 7.94 -7.41
C SER A 7 -16.63 6.63 -6.66
N VAL A 8 -15.66 6.27 -5.83
CA VAL A 8 -15.73 5.09 -4.94
C VAL A 8 -16.05 5.54 -3.52
N ALA A 9 -16.89 6.58 -3.38
CA ALA A 9 -17.28 7.07 -2.07
C ALA A 9 -18.01 5.95 -1.29
N PRO A 10 -17.55 5.60 -0.07
CA PRO A 10 -18.21 4.59 0.73
C PRO A 10 -19.65 5.01 1.02
N ASN A 11 -20.58 4.05 1.00
CA ASN A 11 -21.95 4.33 1.40
C ASN A 11 -22.05 4.59 2.92
N ALA A 12 -23.19 5.11 3.40
CA ALA A 12 -23.37 5.47 4.82
C ALA A 12 -23.07 4.32 5.79
N LYS A 13 -23.42 3.08 5.44
CA LYS A 13 -23.10 1.92 6.27
C LYS A 13 -21.59 1.65 6.31
N GLU A 14 -20.94 1.66 5.15
CA GLU A 14 -19.49 1.47 5.06
C GLU A 14 -18.72 2.56 5.82
N ARG A 15 -19.18 3.81 5.77
CA ARG A 15 -18.62 4.92 6.55
C ARG A 15 -18.78 4.69 8.05
N SER A 16 -19.99 4.34 8.49
CA SER A 16 -20.28 4.09 9.92
C SER A 16 -19.46 2.93 10.49
N ASP A 17 -19.35 1.83 9.73
CA ASP A 17 -18.55 0.66 10.09
C ASP A 17 -17.06 1.04 10.18
N LEU A 18 -16.52 1.76 9.17
CA LEU A 18 -15.14 2.22 9.17
C LEU A 18 -14.85 3.18 10.32
N TYR A 19 -15.73 4.16 10.56
CA TYR A 19 -15.59 5.16 11.61
C TYR A 19 -15.54 4.50 13.00
N SER A 20 -16.38 3.50 13.23
CA SER A 20 -16.38 2.74 14.48
C SER A 20 -15.07 1.97 14.69
N VAL A 21 -14.50 1.40 13.63
CA VAL A 21 -13.19 0.74 13.69
C VAL A 21 -12.07 1.75 13.95
N CYS A 22 -12.09 2.92 13.30
CA CYS A 22 -11.10 3.96 13.53
C CYS A 22 -11.12 4.46 14.99
N LEU A 23 -12.30 4.77 15.53
CA LEU A 23 -12.46 5.22 16.92
C LEU A 23 -11.91 4.21 17.93
N ALA A 24 -12.22 2.92 17.74
CA ALA A 24 -11.76 1.86 18.64
C ALA A 24 -10.23 1.65 18.65
N ASN A 25 -9.49 2.29 17.72
CA ASN A 25 -8.05 2.17 17.55
C ASN A 25 -7.29 3.48 17.85
N ILE A 26 -7.96 4.44 18.48
CA ILE A 26 -7.34 5.64 19.02
C ILE A 26 -7.21 5.43 20.53
N ASP A 27 -5.97 5.35 21.02
CA ASP A 27 -5.71 5.19 22.45
C ASP A 27 -5.87 6.52 23.21
N ASP A 28 -5.43 7.61 22.59
CA ASP A 28 -5.47 8.96 23.15
C ASP A 28 -5.71 9.98 22.02
N ALA A 29 -6.88 10.63 22.06
CA ALA A 29 -7.26 11.61 21.04
C ALA A 29 -6.43 12.90 21.10
N GLU A 30 -5.95 13.32 22.28
CA GLU A 30 -5.22 14.58 22.43
C GLU A 30 -3.84 14.53 21.78
N THR A 31 -3.21 13.37 21.78
CA THR A 31 -1.93 13.14 21.10
C THR A 31 -2.08 12.66 19.67
N TRP A 32 -3.17 11.95 19.35
CA TRP A 32 -3.40 11.39 18.02
C TRP A 32 -3.96 12.37 17.00
N LEU A 33 -4.97 13.17 17.39
CA LEU A 33 -5.68 14.04 16.46
C LEU A 33 -4.77 15.12 15.84
N PRO A 34 -3.85 15.78 16.59
CA PRO A 34 -2.97 16.79 16.02
C PRO A 34 -2.10 16.34 14.83
N ASP A 35 -1.74 15.05 14.76
CA ASP A 35 -0.95 14.50 13.66
C ASP A 35 -1.65 14.57 12.29
N TRP A 36 -2.98 14.79 12.29
CA TRP A 36 -3.78 14.98 11.07
C TRP A 36 -3.85 16.42 10.59
N PHE A 37 -3.23 17.35 11.30
CA PHE A 37 -3.25 18.77 11.02
C PHE A 37 -1.84 19.35 10.99
N THR A 38 -1.71 20.48 10.32
CA THR A 38 -0.46 21.25 10.28
C THR A 38 -0.74 22.73 10.47
N LEU A 39 0.29 23.48 10.87
CA LEU A 39 0.22 24.93 10.92
C LEU A 39 0.38 25.55 9.52
N SER A 40 -0.45 26.53 9.19
CA SER A 40 -0.46 27.22 7.89
C SER A 40 0.87 27.90 7.55
N HIS A 41 1.56 28.39 8.58
CA HIS A 41 2.85 29.08 8.49
C HIS A 41 4.06 28.15 8.63
N ASP A 42 3.87 26.94 9.13
CA ASP A 42 4.92 25.92 9.27
C ASP A 42 4.38 24.51 9.01
N PRO A 43 4.41 24.04 7.75
CA PRO A 43 3.89 22.74 7.35
C PRO A 43 4.56 21.51 8.00
N ALA A 44 5.68 21.72 8.72
CA ALA A 44 6.40 20.66 9.41
C ALA A 44 6.01 20.54 10.89
N SER A 45 5.14 21.43 11.39
CA SER A 45 4.72 21.49 12.79
C SER A 45 3.23 21.19 12.94
N HIS A 46 2.91 20.39 13.95
CA HIS A 46 1.53 20.05 14.33
C HIS A 46 0.99 21.06 15.36
N PRO A 47 -0.31 21.40 15.32
CA PRO A 47 -0.93 22.28 16.29
C PRO A 47 -1.03 21.61 17.67
N ARG A 48 -1.36 22.38 18.71
CA ARG A 48 -1.79 21.78 19.99
C ARG A 48 -3.24 21.35 19.87
N PHE A 49 -3.63 20.29 20.57
CA PHE A 49 -5.00 19.79 20.56
C PHE A 49 -6.03 20.90 20.89
N GLU A 50 -5.76 21.73 21.90
CA GLU A 50 -6.63 22.83 22.32
C GLU A 50 -6.85 23.92 21.26
N ASP A 51 -5.98 24.00 20.25
CA ASP A 51 -6.09 25.00 19.18
C ASP A 51 -7.01 24.51 18.04
N ILE A 52 -7.36 23.21 18.00
CA ILE A 52 -8.17 22.60 16.95
C ILE A 52 -9.65 22.88 17.21
N GLY A 53 -10.26 23.70 16.35
CA GLY A 53 -11.69 24.01 16.40
C GLY A 53 -12.56 22.88 15.86
N ARG A 54 -13.83 22.86 16.28
CA ARG A 54 -14.82 21.87 15.83
C ARG A 54 -14.99 21.85 14.31
N ASP A 55 -14.88 23.01 13.65
CA ASP A 55 -15.02 23.10 12.20
C ASP A 55 -13.76 22.59 11.47
N ASN A 56 -12.57 22.65 12.08
CA ASN A 56 -11.37 21.99 11.55
C ASN A 56 -11.56 20.46 11.57
N VAL A 57 -12.14 19.91 12.64
CA VAL A 57 -12.48 18.48 12.72
C VAL A 57 -13.55 18.10 11.68
N ALA A 58 -14.55 18.96 11.48
CA ALA A 58 -15.56 18.76 10.45
C ALA A 58 -14.96 18.69 9.04
N GLU A 59 -14.00 19.57 8.72
CA GLU A 59 -13.27 19.53 7.45
C GLU A 59 -12.49 18.23 7.28
N TRP A 60 -11.74 17.84 8.31
CA TRP A 60 -10.95 16.60 8.29
C TRP A 60 -11.84 15.35 8.12
N LEU A 61 -12.94 15.24 8.87
CA LEU A 61 -13.88 14.12 8.75
C LEU A 61 -14.59 14.09 7.40
N SER A 62 -14.92 15.25 6.83
CA SER A 62 -15.51 15.36 5.48
C SER A 62 -14.59 14.74 4.44
N TRP A 63 -13.29 15.05 4.51
CA TRP A 63 -12.30 14.39 3.68
C TRP A 63 -12.20 12.89 3.99
N ALA A 64 -11.96 12.53 5.25
CA ALA A 64 -11.60 11.17 5.66
C ALA A 64 -12.70 10.14 5.35
N PHE A 65 -13.97 10.48 5.56
CA PHE A 65 -15.09 9.53 5.44
C PHE A 65 -15.95 9.76 4.20
N PHE A 66 -16.05 10.98 3.69
CA PHE A 66 -16.88 11.28 2.52
C PHE A 66 -16.05 11.44 1.24
N SER A 67 -14.73 11.64 1.35
CA SER A 67 -13.86 11.99 0.21
C SER A 67 -14.34 13.25 -0.53
N LEU A 68 -14.94 14.19 0.20
CA LEU A 68 -15.51 15.42 -0.32
C LEU A 68 -15.02 16.64 0.48
N PRO A 69 -14.95 17.83 -0.16
CA PRO A 69 -14.80 19.08 0.56
C PRO A 69 -15.98 19.32 1.51
N LEU A 70 -15.73 19.99 2.65
CA LEU A 70 -16.75 20.27 3.66
C LEU A 70 -17.97 20.99 3.05
N GLU A 71 -17.76 21.93 2.14
CA GLU A 71 -18.82 22.71 1.50
C GLU A 71 -19.78 21.85 0.67
N GLN A 72 -19.33 20.68 0.19
CA GLN A 72 -20.19 19.74 -0.54
C GLN A 72 -20.97 18.83 0.41
N VAL A 73 -20.36 18.41 1.53
CA VAL A 73 -21.05 17.64 2.57
C VAL A 73 -22.18 18.48 3.19
N LEU A 74 -21.92 19.77 3.43
CA LEU A 74 -22.89 20.72 4.01
C LEU A 74 -24.08 21.08 3.08
N GLN A 75 -24.05 20.68 1.81
CA GLN A 75 -25.18 20.88 0.89
C GLN A 75 -26.26 19.81 1.01
N ASP A 76 -25.95 18.68 1.66
CA ASP A 76 -26.86 17.57 1.87
C ASP A 76 -27.17 17.44 3.37
N ASP A 77 -28.44 17.61 3.74
CA ASP A 77 -28.88 17.60 5.15
C ASP A 77 -28.54 16.26 5.82
N ILE A 78 -28.68 15.14 5.10
CA ILE A 78 -28.40 13.79 5.63
C ILE A 78 -26.91 13.63 5.93
N SER A 79 -26.04 13.99 5.00
CA SER A 79 -24.59 13.92 5.19
C SER A 79 -24.10 14.91 6.26
N THR A 80 -24.76 16.06 6.39
CA THR A 80 -24.50 17.05 7.45
C THR A 80 -24.86 16.52 8.84
N GLU A 81 -26.02 15.86 8.98
CA GLU A 81 -26.41 15.19 10.21
C GLU A 81 -25.44 14.06 10.56
N GLU A 82 -25.02 13.25 9.58
CA GLU A 82 -24.04 12.18 9.77
C GLU A 82 -22.68 12.73 10.23
N LEU A 83 -22.18 13.79 9.60
CA LEU A 83 -20.92 14.44 9.98
C LEU A 83 -20.98 14.98 11.41
N ASN A 84 -22.05 15.68 11.79
CA ASN A 84 -22.22 16.18 13.15
C ASN A 84 -22.30 15.03 14.16
N PHE A 85 -23.02 13.96 13.83
CA PHE A 85 -23.06 12.76 14.66
C PHE A 85 -21.67 12.14 14.85
N MET A 86 -20.82 12.12 13.81
CA MET A 86 -19.44 11.65 13.95
C MET A 86 -18.66 12.53 14.93
N ILE A 87 -18.72 13.86 14.79
CA ILE A 87 -18.02 14.77 15.72
C ILE A 87 -18.50 14.57 17.16
N ASP A 88 -19.82 14.55 17.39
CA ASP A 88 -20.41 14.40 18.71
C ASP A 88 -20.04 13.03 19.34
N ARG A 89 -19.96 11.98 18.52
CA ARG A 89 -19.50 10.66 18.98
C ARG A 89 -18.01 10.67 19.34
N PHE A 90 -17.17 11.38 18.59
CA PHE A 90 -15.74 11.55 18.92
C PHE A 90 -15.59 12.23 20.29
N GLU A 91 -16.31 13.33 20.52
CA GLU A 91 -16.31 14.04 21.81
C GLU A 91 -16.75 13.16 22.97
N GLN A 92 -17.81 12.36 22.76
CA GLN A 92 -18.31 11.43 23.77
C GLN A 92 -17.33 10.31 24.10
N GLU A 93 -16.73 9.69 23.08
CA GLU A 93 -15.83 8.54 23.23
C GLU A 93 -14.56 8.90 24.01
N PHE A 94 -13.98 10.07 23.72
CA PHE A 94 -12.73 10.53 24.36
C PHE A 94 -12.96 11.49 25.54
N HIS A 95 -14.21 11.79 25.89
CA HIS A 95 -14.57 12.71 26.96
C HIS A 95 -13.95 14.12 26.80
N ILE A 96 -13.90 14.60 25.56
CA ILE A 96 -13.36 15.91 25.17
C ILE A 96 -14.48 16.81 24.63
N GLN A 97 -14.20 18.11 24.51
CA GLN A 97 -15.10 19.07 23.87
C GLN A 97 -14.27 20.03 23.01
N PHE A 98 -14.62 20.16 21.73
CA PHE A 98 -13.96 21.10 20.83
C PHE A 98 -14.54 22.50 20.98
N ASP A 99 -13.67 23.51 20.87
CA ASP A 99 -14.12 24.89 20.79
C ASP A 99 -14.85 25.15 19.48
N HIS A 100 -15.93 25.94 19.56
CA HIS A 100 -16.71 26.29 18.37
C HIS A 100 -15.91 27.18 17.42
N GLY A 101 -16.04 26.90 16.12
CA GLY A 101 -15.47 27.69 15.05
C GLY A 101 -14.32 27.00 14.32
N TYR A 102 -13.75 27.73 13.37
CA TYR A 102 -12.64 27.32 12.53
C TYR A 102 -11.40 28.14 12.88
N ASN A 103 -10.27 27.45 13.09
CA ASN A 103 -8.98 28.09 13.25
C ASN A 103 -8.25 28.17 11.91
N GLU A 104 -8.05 29.39 11.39
CA GLU A 104 -7.41 29.69 10.10
C GLU A 104 -5.90 29.38 10.06
N ASP A 105 -5.26 29.27 11.24
CA ASP A 105 -3.84 28.91 11.34
C ASP A 105 -3.61 27.39 11.23
N ILE A 106 -4.69 26.60 11.18
CA ILE A 106 -4.65 25.14 11.16
C ILE A 106 -5.22 24.63 9.83
N VAL A 107 -4.50 23.70 9.22
CA VAL A 107 -4.87 23.06 7.94
C VAL A 107 -4.95 21.55 8.14
N ALA A 108 -6.08 20.94 7.78
CA ALA A 108 -6.24 19.49 7.78
C ALA A 108 -5.52 18.85 6.58
N TYR A 109 -4.87 17.69 6.79
CA TYR A 109 -4.36 16.90 5.67
C TYR A 109 -5.53 16.24 4.91
N ARG A 110 -5.67 16.53 3.62
CA ARG A 110 -6.72 15.95 2.75
C ARG A 110 -6.10 15.34 1.50
N ILE A 111 -5.48 14.18 1.67
CA ILE A 111 -4.50 13.58 0.74
C ILE A 111 -4.96 13.48 -0.73
N ASN A 112 -6.26 13.28 -1.00
CA ASN A 112 -6.80 13.19 -2.37
C ASN A 112 -7.50 14.48 -2.86
N LEU A 113 -7.63 15.50 -2.02
CA LEU A 113 -8.22 16.80 -2.37
C LEU A 113 -7.16 17.90 -2.46
N ASP A 114 -6.14 17.84 -1.61
CA ASP A 114 -5.06 18.81 -1.59
C ASP A 114 -4.23 18.74 -2.88
N PRO A 115 -3.75 19.89 -3.39
CA PRO A 115 -3.06 19.95 -4.68
C PRO A 115 -1.74 19.18 -4.62
N VAL A 116 -1.59 18.19 -5.52
CA VAL A 116 -0.32 17.48 -5.69
C VAL A 116 0.62 18.34 -6.54
N HIS A 117 1.66 18.87 -5.91
CA HIS A 117 2.75 19.56 -6.61
C HIS A 117 3.64 18.56 -7.36
N ALA A 118 3.19 18.16 -8.55
CA ALA A 118 3.92 17.23 -9.40
C ALA A 118 5.04 17.92 -10.19
N TYR A 119 6.28 17.49 -9.98
CA TYR A 119 7.44 17.92 -10.76
C TYR A 119 8.03 16.76 -11.52
N HIS A 120 8.32 16.96 -12.80
CA HIS A 120 9.04 15.98 -13.60
C HIS A 120 10.52 15.95 -13.22
N ARG A 121 11.13 14.76 -13.27
CA ARG A 121 12.59 14.63 -13.20
C ARG A 121 13.22 14.89 -14.58
N PRO A 122 14.52 15.24 -14.65
CA PRO A 122 15.22 15.34 -15.93
C PRO A 122 15.17 14.03 -16.71
N LEU A 123 15.18 14.08 -18.05
CA LEU A 123 15.10 12.88 -18.91
C LEU A 123 16.13 11.81 -18.56
N ALA A 124 17.35 12.22 -18.20
CA ALA A 124 18.43 11.32 -17.81
C ALA A 124 18.07 10.43 -16.60
N PHE A 125 17.23 10.92 -15.68
CA PHE A 125 16.74 10.13 -14.54
C PHE A 125 15.88 8.96 -15.03
N TYR A 126 14.91 9.23 -15.92
CA TYR A 126 14.07 8.16 -16.47
C TYR A 126 14.86 7.17 -17.31
N THR A 127 15.84 7.65 -18.10
CA THR A 127 16.77 6.78 -18.83
C THR A 127 17.56 5.86 -17.88
N LEU A 128 18.01 6.37 -16.74
CA LEU A 128 18.67 5.56 -15.71
C LEU A 128 17.72 4.49 -15.14
N ILE A 129 16.48 4.85 -14.79
CA ILE A 129 15.49 3.88 -14.29
C ILE A 129 15.19 2.79 -15.33
N MET A 130 15.04 3.16 -16.61
CA MET A 130 14.89 2.20 -17.70
C MET A 130 16.10 1.27 -17.82
N PHE A 131 17.31 1.82 -17.73
CA PHE A 131 18.55 1.02 -17.76
C PHE A 131 18.64 0.05 -16.58
N LEU A 132 18.36 0.50 -15.35
CA LEU A 132 18.37 -0.34 -14.16
C LEU A 132 17.34 -1.47 -14.24
N THR A 133 16.16 -1.17 -14.79
CA THR A 133 15.10 -2.17 -14.99
C THR A 133 15.49 -3.20 -16.05
N ALA A 134 16.09 -2.75 -17.16
CA ALA A 134 16.61 -3.65 -18.19
C ALA A 134 17.76 -4.53 -17.66
N LEU A 135 18.65 -3.96 -16.84
CA LEU A 135 19.73 -4.69 -16.18
C LEU A 135 19.18 -5.75 -15.21
N PHE A 136 18.18 -5.39 -14.39
CA PHE A 136 17.51 -6.35 -13.51
C PHE A 136 16.86 -7.49 -14.31
N GLY A 137 16.17 -7.16 -15.42
CA GLY A 137 15.58 -8.16 -16.30
C GLY A 137 16.61 -9.07 -16.96
N PHE A 138 17.75 -8.52 -17.38
CA PHE A 138 18.89 -9.31 -17.85
C PHE A 138 19.38 -10.28 -16.76
N VAL A 139 19.52 -9.81 -15.52
CA VAL A 139 19.92 -10.67 -14.40
C VAL A 139 18.90 -11.79 -14.15
N CYS A 140 17.62 -11.45 -14.12
CA CYS A 140 16.54 -12.41 -13.94
C CYS A 140 16.58 -13.52 -15.01
N GLN A 141 16.70 -13.13 -16.28
CA GLN A 141 16.66 -14.07 -17.40
C GLN A 141 17.92 -14.94 -17.50
N PHE A 142 19.11 -14.34 -17.43
CA PHE A 142 20.36 -15.03 -17.76
C PHE A 142 21.07 -15.63 -16.55
N PHE A 143 20.92 -15.08 -15.34
CA PHE A 143 21.57 -15.60 -14.14
C PHE A 143 20.61 -16.35 -13.21
N TRP A 144 19.33 -15.96 -13.18
CA TRP A 144 18.36 -16.57 -12.27
C TRP A 144 17.37 -17.51 -12.94
N GLY A 145 17.39 -17.61 -14.27
CA GLY A 145 16.51 -18.49 -15.04
C GLY A 145 15.03 -18.12 -14.95
N MET A 146 14.71 -16.89 -14.57
CA MET A 146 13.35 -16.40 -14.48
C MET A 146 12.82 -16.02 -15.87
N LYS A 147 11.51 -16.15 -16.07
CA LYS A 147 10.80 -15.73 -17.28
C LYS A 147 9.82 -14.62 -16.93
N LYS A 148 9.74 -13.59 -17.78
CA LYS A 148 8.79 -12.49 -17.62
C LYS A 148 7.43 -12.85 -18.24
N PHE A 149 6.35 -12.48 -17.55
CA PHE A 149 4.97 -12.66 -17.96
C PHE A 149 4.17 -11.38 -17.72
N GLY A 150 2.99 -11.28 -18.34
CA GLY A 150 2.11 -10.12 -18.27
C GLY A 150 2.43 -9.06 -19.33
N PRO A 151 1.83 -7.87 -19.23
CA PRO A 151 2.03 -6.81 -20.23
C PRO A 151 3.48 -6.35 -20.27
N GLU A 152 3.96 -5.99 -21.46
CA GLU A 152 5.21 -5.26 -21.55
C GLU A 152 5.08 -3.94 -20.80
N THR A 153 6.04 -3.66 -19.91
CA THR A 153 6.14 -2.41 -19.17
C THR A 153 6.57 -1.28 -20.13
N ARG A 154 5.69 -0.90 -21.06
CA ARG A 154 5.98 0.14 -22.05
C ARG A 154 5.92 1.50 -21.37
N SER A 155 7.07 2.18 -21.32
CA SER A 155 7.14 3.59 -20.91
C SER A 155 6.24 4.44 -21.80
N THR A 156 5.64 5.52 -21.28
CA THR A 156 4.88 6.53 -22.05
C THR A 156 5.64 6.98 -23.30
N ILE A 157 6.98 7.02 -23.24
CA ILE A 157 7.84 7.38 -24.38
C ILE A 157 7.68 6.39 -25.54
N TRP A 158 7.60 5.09 -25.25
CA TRP A 158 7.39 4.06 -26.27
C TRP A 158 5.95 4.06 -26.80
N ASN A 159 4.96 4.33 -25.95
CA ASN A 159 3.57 4.50 -26.39
C ASN A 159 3.39 5.72 -27.32
N LEU A 160 4.20 6.76 -27.16
CA LEU A 160 4.23 7.93 -28.05
C LEU A 160 4.90 7.63 -29.39
N MET A 161 5.82 6.66 -29.43
CA MET A 161 6.56 6.25 -30.64
C MET A 161 5.86 5.13 -31.42
N ASP A 162 5.07 4.30 -30.75
CA ASP A 162 4.39 3.14 -31.34
C ASP A 162 2.86 3.33 -31.28
N SER A 163 2.35 4.15 -32.21
CA SER A 163 0.92 4.52 -32.31
C SER A 163 -0.01 3.39 -32.80
N GLN A 164 0.48 2.15 -32.88
CA GLN A 164 -0.36 1.01 -33.26
C GLN A 164 -1.22 0.59 -32.06
N LEU A 165 -2.45 1.12 -32.07
CA LEU A 165 -3.58 0.70 -31.25
C LEU A 165 -3.62 -0.83 -31.17
N TYR A 166 -3.51 -1.37 -29.96
CA TYR A 166 -3.72 -2.79 -29.70
C TYR A 166 -5.12 -3.19 -30.16
N GLU A 167 -5.20 -4.15 -31.09
CA GLU A 167 -6.43 -4.92 -31.32
C GLU A 167 -6.65 -5.84 -30.11
N GLU A 168 -7.75 -5.60 -29.38
CA GLU A 168 -8.27 -6.50 -28.35
C GLU A 168 -8.54 -7.87 -28.98
N THR A 169 -7.60 -8.79 -28.81
CA THR A 169 -7.77 -10.19 -29.18
C THR A 169 -8.08 -10.96 -27.91
N ASP A 170 -9.32 -11.44 -27.87
CA ASP A 170 -9.97 -12.21 -26.82
C ASP A 170 -10.76 -11.37 -25.79
N GLY A 171 -12.01 -11.76 -25.56
CA GLY A 171 -13.01 -11.01 -24.75
C GLY A 171 -12.72 -10.93 -23.26
N SER A 172 -11.50 -11.25 -22.83
CA SER A 172 -11.00 -11.05 -21.47
C SER A 172 -10.34 -9.69 -21.34
N ALA A 173 -10.67 -8.93 -20.29
CA ALA A 173 -10.04 -7.66 -20.00
C ALA A 173 -8.50 -7.80 -19.93
N PRO A 174 -7.72 -6.85 -20.50
CA PRO A 174 -6.27 -6.97 -20.59
C PRO A 174 -5.62 -7.05 -19.20
N GLN A 175 -4.56 -7.87 -19.10
CA GLN A 175 -3.73 -7.94 -17.90
C GLN A 175 -2.91 -6.65 -17.77
N LYS A 176 -2.84 -6.13 -16.54
CA LYS A 176 -2.13 -4.90 -16.17
C LYS A 176 -0.93 -5.14 -15.26
N VAL A 177 -0.88 -6.28 -14.57
CA VAL A 177 0.23 -6.64 -13.67
C VAL A 177 1.22 -7.56 -14.38
N SER A 178 2.48 -7.13 -14.47
CA SER A 178 3.60 -7.96 -14.97
C SER A 178 4.36 -8.60 -13.81
N TYR A 179 5.03 -9.72 -14.09
CA TYR A 179 5.79 -10.44 -13.08
C TYR A 179 6.91 -11.28 -13.69
N TRP A 180 7.94 -11.54 -12.88
CA TRP A 180 8.96 -12.55 -13.17
C TRP A 180 8.62 -13.84 -12.44
N PHE A 181 8.72 -14.97 -13.13
CA PHE A 181 8.48 -16.28 -12.57
C PHE A 181 9.68 -17.20 -12.74
N ARG A 182 10.02 -17.93 -11.69
CA ARG A 182 10.95 -19.05 -11.73
C ARG A 182 10.30 -20.25 -11.03
N ASP A 183 10.33 -21.39 -11.69
CA ASP A 183 9.89 -22.64 -11.08
C ASP A 183 10.92 -23.15 -10.05
N GLY A 184 10.51 -24.12 -9.24
CA GLY A 184 11.35 -24.71 -8.20
C GLY A 184 10.79 -26.04 -7.72
N ASP A 185 11.10 -26.39 -6.48
CA ASP A 185 10.51 -27.52 -5.78
C ASP A 185 9.01 -27.26 -5.51
N ARG A 186 8.17 -27.86 -6.36
CA ARG A 186 6.70 -27.77 -6.26
C ARG A 186 6.12 -28.52 -5.06
N THR A 187 6.93 -29.19 -4.23
CA THR A 187 6.46 -29.68 -2.92
C THR A 187 6.33 -28.56 -1.89
N LYS A 188 6.90 -27.38 -2.18
CA LYS A 188 6.79 -26.16 -1.38
C LYS A 188 5.72 -25.23 -1.96
N LYS A 189 5.09 -24.42 -1.11
CA LYS A 189 4.18 -23.37 -1.56
C LYS A 189 4.92 -22.30 -2.37
N PRO A 190 4.32 -21.72 -3.41
CA PRO A 190 4.94 -20.65 -4.18
C PRO A 190 5.09 -19.38 -3.34
N ILE A 191 6.14 -18.62 -3.59
CA ILE A 191 6.40 -17.30 -2.98
C ILE A 191 5.94 -16.22 -3.96
N VAL A 192 5.10 -15.29 -3.50
CA VAL A 192 4.75 -14.07 -4.24
C VAL A 192 5.40 -12.88 -3.56
N PHE A 193 6.46 -12.34 -4.17
CA PHE A 193 7.17 -11.17 -3.68
C PHE A 193 6.64 -9.87 -4.31
N ILE A 194 6.24 -8.91 -3.47
CA ILE A 194 5.67 -7.62 -3.87
C ILE A 194 6.50 -6.47 -3.31
N HIS A 195 7.11 -5.67 -4.19
CA HIS A 195 7.96 -4.56 -3.78
C HIS A 195 7.18 -3.29 -3.42
N GLY A 196 7.82 -2.39 -2.68
CA GLY A 196 7.31 -1.06 -2.36
C GLY A 196 7.67 0.03 -3.37
N ILE A 197 7.46 1.30 -2.98
CA ILE A 197 7.86 2.46 -3.79
C ILE A 197 9.38 2.52 -3.92
N GLY A 198 9.91 2.79 -5.12
CA GLY A 198 11.35 2.88 -5.35
C GLY A 198 11.74 2.71 -6.82
N ALA A 199 12.94 2.19 -7.09
CA ALA A 199 13.37 1.81 -8.46
C ALA A 199 12.96 0.37 -8.82
N GLY A 200 11.77 -0.05 -8.37
CA GLY A 200 11.20 -1.38 -8.60
C GLY A 200 11.99 -2.52 -7.94
N LEU A 201 11.91 -3.72 -8.53
CA LEU A 201 12.57 -4.94 -8.03
C LEU A 201 14.10 -4.82 -7.94
N MET A 202 14.72 -3.91 -8.70
CA MET A 202 16.17 -3.70 -8.66
C MET A 202 16.66 -3.31 -7.25
N CYS A 203 15.88 -2.53 -6.50
CA CYS A 203 16.21 -2.19 -5.10
C CYS A 203 16.32 -3.43 -4.21
N TYR A 204 15.64 -4.51 -4.57
CA TYR A 204 15.54 -5.74 -3.79
C TYR A 204 16.45 -6.85 -4.33
N ILE A 205 17.36 -6.55 -5.26
CA ILE A 205 18.19 -7.55 -5.95
C ILE A 205 18.92 -8.51 -4.98
N SER A 206 19.45 -7.99 -3.86
CA SER A 206 20.14 -8.79 -2.84
C SER A 206 19.19 -9.74 -2.11
N PHE A 207 17.98 -9.29 -1.83
CA PHE A 207 16.95 -10.06 -1.14
C PHE A 207 16.30 -11.09 -2.08
N VAL A 208 16.00 -10.72 -3.33
CA VAL A 208 15.48 -11.65 -4.35
C VAL A 208 16.49 -12.77 -4.61
N HIS A 209 17.79 -12.45 -4.76
CA HIS A 209 18.83 -13.47 -4.88
C HIS A 209 18.80 -14.49 -3.74
N LYS A 210 18.56 -14.00 -2.51
CA LYS A 210 18.43 -14.82 -1.31
C LYS A 210 17.14 -15.64 -1.30
N LEU A 211 16.01 -15.09 -1.73
CA LEU A 211 14.75 -15.84 -1.84
C LEU A 211 14.89 -17.02 -2.80
N LEU A 212 15.61 -16.83 -3.91
CA LEU A 212 15.84 -17.88 -4.91
C LEU A 212 16.61 -19.10 -4.35
N THR A 213 17.32 -18.98 -3.22
CA THR A 213 18.01 -20.12 -2.58
C THR A 213 17.06 -21.05 -1.84
N LEU A 214 15.83 -20.62 -1.56
CA LEU A 214 14.79 -21.45 -0.94
C LEU A 214 14.25 -22.52 -1.89
N ASP A 215 14.54 -22.40 -3.19
CA ASP A 215 14.15 -23.37 -4.23
C ASP A 215 12.65 -23.67 -4.24
N ALA A 216 11.79 -22.72 -3.87
CA ALA A 216 10.35 -22.78 -4.13
C ALA A 216 10.03 -22.07 -5.46
N PRO A 217 8.86 -22.32 -6.07
CA PRO A 217 8.39 -21.47 -7.17
C PRO A 217 8.25 -20.01 -6.70
N ILE A 218 8.80 -19.05 -7.44
CA ILE A 218 8.82 -17.63 -7.03
C ILE A 218 8.24 -16.74 -8.12
N PHE A 219 7.30 -15.90 -7.72
CA PHE A 219 6.76 -14.78 -8.47
C PHE A 219 7.31 -13.47 -7.90
N CYS A 220 7.95 -12.64 -8.72
CA CYS A 220 8.32 -11.27 -8.35
C CYS A 220 7.42 -10.31 -9.13
N ILE A 221 6.50 -9.66 -8.43
CA ILE A 221 5.51 -8.75 -9.02
C ILE A 221 6.18 -7.42 -9.38
N GLU A 222 5.92 -6.90 -10.58
CA GLU A 222 6.34 -5.57 -11.00
C GLU A 222 5.17 -4.58 -10.87
N LEU A 223 5.38 -3.51 -10.09
CA LEU A 223 4.43 -2.41 -9.91
C LEU A 223 5.03 -1.12 -10.54
N PRO A 224 4.97 -0.96 -11.87
CA PRO A 224 5.70 0.12 -12.55
C PRO A 224 5.22 1.52 -12.16
N PHE A 225 3.93 1.66 -11.83
CA PHE A 225 3.29 2.90 -11.38
C PHE A 225 3.83 3.44 -10.04
N VAL A 226 4.56 2.62 -9.28
CA VAL A 226 5.27 3.02 -8.04
C VAL A 226 6.78 2.81 -8.14
N SER A 227 7.28 2.49 -9.34
CA SER A 227 8.69 2.14 -9.59
C SER A 227 9.47 3.25 -10.30
N MET A 228 9.07 4.52 -10.16
CA MET A 228 9.69 5.67 -10.85
C MET A 228 9.67 5.56 -12.39
N HIS A 229 8.77 4.76 -12.96
CA HIS A 229 8.57 4.65 -14.41
C HIS A 229 7.57 5.69 -14.90
N CYS A 230 7.74 6.13 -16.15
CA CYS A 230 6.70 6.90 -16.85
C CYS A 230 5.61 5.92 -17.33
N VAL A 231 4.59 5.71 -16.50
CA VAL A 231 3.40 4.91 -16.83
C VAL A 231 2.15 5.71 -16.47
N GLU A 232 1.16 5.69 -17.36
CA GLU A 232 -0.11 6.41 -17.15
C GLU A 232 -1.25 5.50 -16.70
N ASP A 233 -1.19 4.20 -17.02
CA ASP A 233 -2.21 3.24 -16.60
C ASP A 233 -1.83 2.64 -15.25
N VAL A 234 -2.70 2.87 -14.26
CA VAL A 234 -2.57 2.32 -12.91
C VAL A 234 -3.72 1.33 -12.72
N PRO A 235 -3.44 0.06 -12.41
CA PRO A 235 -4.49 -0.91 -12.16
C PRO A 235 -5.27 -0.55 -10.91
N THR A 236 -6.58 -0.76 -10.96
CA THR A 236 -7.42 -0.76 -9.75
C THR A 236 -7.04 -1.93 -8.83
N MET A 237 -7.47 -1.86 -7.57
CA MET A 237 -7.37 -2.97 -6.63
C MET A 237 -7.98 -4.26 -7.20
N GLN A 238 -9.17 -4.17 -7.81
CA GLN A 238 -9.88 -5.32 -8.39
C GLN A 238 -9.12 -5.91 -9.59
N GLU A 239 -8.58 -5.06 -10.47
CA GLU A 239 -7.74 -5.50 -11.59
C GLU A 239 -6.45 -6.17 -11.07
N THR A 240 -5.82 -5.60 -10.04
CA THR A 240 -4.62 -6.17 -9.42
C THR A 240 -4.90 -7.56 -8.84
N ILE A 241 -5.97 -7.73 -8.07
CA ILE A 241 -6.34 -9.03 -7.46
C ILE A 241 -6.69 -10.06 -8.52
N ARG A 242 -7.50 -9.69 -9.51
CA ARG A 242 -7.84 -10.56 -10.64
C ARG A 242 -6.58 -11.06 -11.35
N ASP A 243 -5.62 -10.16 -11.62
CA ASP A 243 -4.39 -10.52 -12.33
C ASP A 243 -3.46 -11.41 -11.50
N LEU A 244 -3.38 -11.19 -10.17
CA LEU A 244 -2.64 -12.08 -9.26
C LEU A 244 -3.28 -13.48 -9.18
N GLN A 245 -4.61 -13.57 -9.12
CA GLN A 245 -5.32 -14.86 -9.18
C GLN A 245 -5.06 -15.59 -10.51
N ASN A 246 -5.18 -14.89 -11.63
CA ASN A 246 -4.90 -15.44 -12.96
C ASN A 246 -3.43 -15.85 -13.11
N MET A 247 -2.50 -15.11 -12.51
CA MET A 247 -1.08 -15.47 -12.45
C MET A 247 -0.89 -16.80 -11.74
N LEU A 248 -1.46 -17.00 -10.55
CA LEU A 248 -1.31 -18.25 -9.80
C LEU A 248 -1.91 -19.43 -10.55
N HIS A 249 -3.16 -19.30 -11.03
CA HIS A 249 -3.83 -20.36 -11.78
C HIS A 249 -3.09 -20.73 -13.08
N ARG A 250 -2.50 -19.75 -13.78
CA ARG A 250 -1.70 -20.01 -15.00
C ARG A 250 -0.51 -20.93 -14.75
N HIS A 251 0.01 -20.94 -13.53
CA HIS A 251 1.19 -21.72 -13.15
C HIS A 251 0.84 -22.93 -12.27
N ASP A 252 -0.44 -23.29 -12.24
CA ASP A 252 -1.01 -24.44 -11.52
C ASP A 252 -0.89 -24.31 -9.98
N PHE A 253 -1.13 -23.11 -9.45
CA PHE A 253 -1.18 -22.84 -8.00
C PHE A 253 -2.52 -22.23 -7.58
N ASP A 254 -3.04 -22.69 -6.44
CA ASP A 254 -4.28 -22.18 -5.83
C ASP A 254 -4.02 -21.30 -4.58
N ASP A 255 -2.85 -21.44 -3.96
CA ASP A 255 -2.41 -20.66 -2.81
C ASP A 255 -0.93 -20.27 -2.90
N ALA A 256 -0.50 -19.32 -2.06
CA ALA A 256 0.88 -18.83 -2.04
C ALA A 256 1.25 -18.21 -0.68
N VAL A 257 2.55 -18.13 -0.42
CA VAL A 257 3.12 -17.30 0.65
C VAL A 257 3.43 -15.92 0.08
N PHE A 258 2.72 -14.90 0.54
CA PHE A 258 2.94 -13.52 0.12
C PHE A 258 4.00 -12.85 0.99
N VAL A 259 5.02 -12.29 0.35
CA VAL A 259 6.13 -11.56 1.00
C VAL A 259 6.14 -10.16 0.42
N ALA A 260 5.95 -9.14 1.26
CA ALA A 260 5.82 -7.78 0.78
C ALA A 260 6.53 -6.78 1.69
N HIS A 261 6.92 -5.65 1.10
CA HIS A 261 7.57 -4.56 1.81
C HIS A 261 6.94 -3.21 1.44
N SER A 262 6.81 -2.31 2.43
CA SER A 262 6.28 -0.96 2.25
C SER A 262 4.94 -1.00 1.51
N LEU A 263 4.72 -0.21 0.46
CA LEU A 263 3.46 -0.21 -0.32
C LEU A 263 3.01 -1.60 -0.81
N GLY A 264 3.92 -2.56 -1.01
CA GLY A 264 3.55 -3.93 -1.36
C GLY A 264 2.65 -4.60 -0.31
N THR A 265 2.72 -4.19 0.96
CA THR A 265 1.84 -4.71 2.03
C THR A 265 0.39 -4.26 1.84
N ALA A 266 0.14 -3.10 1.20
CA ALA A 266 -1.21 -2.68 0.82
C ALA A 266 -1.79 -3.60 -0.27
N VAL A 267 -0.99 -4.03 -1.25
CA VAL A 267 -1.44 -5.04 -2.22
C VAL A 267 -1.74 -6.37 -1.51
N THR A 268 -0.92 -6.74 -0.53
CA THR A 268 -1.13 -7.95 0.27
C THR A 268 -2.40 -7.87 1.14
N SER A 269 -2.76 -6.68 1.66
CA SER A 269 -4.01 -6.52 2.40
C SER A 269 -5.23 -6.67 1.50
N TRP A 270 -5.13 -6.25 0.23
CA TRP A 270 -6.16 -6.54 -0.78
C TRP A 270 -6.24 -8.04 -1.08
N VAL A 271 -5.12 -8.75 -1.14
CA VAL A 271 -5.09 -10.19 -1.31
C VAL A 271 -5.83 -10.87 -0.16
N VAL A 272 -5.50 -10.53 1.09
CA VAL A 272 -6.19 -11.07 2.28
C VAL A 272 -7.70 -10.77 2.23
N LYS A 273 -8.09 -9.60 1.74
CA LYS A 273 -9.51 -9.18 1.68
C LYS A 273 -10.31 -9.84 0.56
N TYR A 274 -9.71 -10.06 -0.62
CA TYR A 274 -10.45 -10.42 -1.84
C TYR A 274 -10.04 -11.75 -2.49
N MET A 275 -8.89 -12.33 -2.11
CA MET A 275 -8.54 -13.69 -2.51
C MET A 275 -9.06 -14.65 -1.43
N PRO A 276 -9.98 -15.57 -1.78
CA PRO A 276 -10.68 -16.37 -0.81
C PRO A 276 -9.72 -17.32 -0.06
N GLN A 277 -9.44 -16.98 1.20
CA GLN A 277 -9.23 -17.93 2.29
C GLN A 277 -10.35 -17.58 3.27
N SER A 278 -11.25 -18.51 3.57
CA SER A 278 -12.49 -18.26 4.33
C SER A 278 -12.25 -17.73 5.76
N VAL A 279 -11.92 -16.45 5.95
CA VAL A 279 -11.89 -15.78 7.26
C VAL A 279 -12.25 -14.30 7.09
N ALA A 280 -13.23 -13.84 7.86
CA ALA A 280 -13.61 -12.44 7.93
C ALA A 280 -12.69 -11.68 8.91
N GLY A 281 -11.97 -10.67 8.42
CA GLY A 281 -11.57 -9.51 9.22
C GLY A 281 -10.32 -9.60 10.11
N VAL A 282 -9.57 -10.70 10.12
CA VAL A 282 -8.30 -10.81 10.88
C VAL A 282 -7.17 -11.18 9.92
N MET A 283 -5.95 -10.67 10.17
CA MET A 283 -4.74 -11.16 9.48
C MET A 283 -4.66 -12.68 9.67
N PRO A 284 -4.30 -13.47 8.64
CA PRO A 284 -4.20 -14.92 8.79
C PRO A 284 -3.27 -15.30 9.94
N ASP A 285 -3.61 -16.34 10.71
CA ASP A 285 -2.80 -16.82 11.86
C ASP A 285 -1.33 -17.10 11.47
N ASN A 286 -1.08 -17.43 10.20
CA ASN A 286 0.24 -17.60 9.61
C ASN A 286 0.83 -16.28 9.07
N THR A 287 0.77 -15.20 9.86
CA THR A 287 1.36 -13.90 9.51
C THR A 287 2.59 -13.63 10.36
N LYS A 288 3.68 -13.22 9.71
CA LYS A 288 4.86 -12.65 10.37
C LYS A 288 5.10 -11.23 9.86
N VAL A 289 5.26 -10.26 10.77
CA VAL A 289 5.57 -8.87 10.45
C VAL A 289 6.97 -8.52 10.94
N PHE A 290 7.76 -7.84 10.11
CA PHE A 290 9.05 -7.26 10.51
C PHE A 290 8.93 -5.73 10.43
N LEU A 291 9.27 -5.05 11.53
CA LEU A 291 9.17 -3.60 11.66
C LEU A 291 10.56 -2.99 11.86
N SER A 292 10.85 -1.87 11.22
CA SER A 292 12.13 -1.16 11.42
C SER A 292 12.03 -0.21 12.61
N GLU A 293 12.86 -0.36 13.65
CA GLU A 293 12.72 0.46 14.88
C GLU A 293 12.75 1.97 14.63
N LYS A 294 13.57 2.41 13.66
CA LYS A 294 13.75 3.82 13.29
C LYS A 294 13.15 4.10 11.93
N ASP A 295 12.06 3.43 11.60
CA ASP A 295 11.30 3.70 10.39
C ASP A 295 10.88 5.17 10.35
N ASN A 296 11.22 5.84 9.26
CA ASN A 296 11.01 7.27 9.05
C ASN A 296 9.72 7.57 8.27
N ILE A 297 8.92 6.54 8.00
CA ILE A 297 7.66 6.61 7.25
C ILE A 297 6.50 6.13 8.13
N ILE A 298 6.70 5.04 8.86
CA ILE A 298 5.68 4.40 9.70
C ILE A 298 6.13 4.41 11.16
N ASP A 299 5.23 4.79 12.07
CA ASP A 299 5.48 4.62 13.51
C ASP A 299 5.46 3.13 13.88
N SER A 300 6.65 2.53 13.87
CA SER A 300 6.82 1.11 14.17
C SER A 300 6.47 0.75 15.61
N ASN A 301 6.57 1.68 16.56
CA ASN A 301 6.19 1.41 17.95
C ASN A 301 4.67 1.26 18.08
N ARG A 302 3.94 2.20 17.47
CA ARG A 302 2.48 2.12 17.43
C ARG A 302 1.98 0.87 16.71
N VAL A 303 2.60 0.52 15.58
CA VAL A 303 2.25 -0.70 14.84
C VAL A 303 2.58 -1.96 15.66
N ASP A 304 3.74 -2.03 16.30
CA ASP A 304 4.13 -3.17 17.16
C ASP A 304 3.15 -3.36 18.33
N THR A 305 2.73 -2.27 18.96
CA THR A 305 1.72 -2.28 20.03
C THR A 305 0.39 -2.82 19.52
N TYR A 306 -0.09 -2.32 18.37
CA TYR A 306 -1.32 -2.79 17.75
C TYR A 306 -1.27 -4.29 17.40
N LEU A 307 -0.18 -4.75 16.76
CA LEU A 307 -0.01 -6.14 16.39
C LEU A 307 0.07 -7.07 17.61
N SER A 308 0.78 -6.63 18.66
CA SER A 308 0.90 -7.36 19.93
C SER A 308 -0.45 -7.51 20.64
N HIS A 309 -1.27 -6.44 20.69
CA HIS A 309 -2.62 -6.49 21.25
C HIS A 309 -3.54 -7.47 20.51
N HIS A 310 -3.32 -7.65 19.20
CA HIS A 310 -4.09 -8.56 18.36
C HIS A 310 -3.44 -9.95 18.18
N GLY A 311 -2.35 -10.25 18.90
CA GLY A 311 -1.68 -11.55 18.87
C GLY A 311 -1.01 -11.88 17.53
N VAL A 312 -0.68 -10.88 16.72
CA VAL A 312 0.05 -11.07 15.46
C VAL A 312 1.55 -11.15 15.74
N ASP A 313 2.22 -12.15 15.18
CA ASP A 313 3.67 -12.32 15.38
C ASP A 313 4.46 -11.21 14.66
N ALA A 314 5.04 -10.31 15.44
CA ALA A 314 5.84 -9.18 14.96
C ALA A 314 7.27 -9.22 15.54
N THR A 315 8.25 -8.79 14.75
CA THR A 315 9.63 -8.59 15.19
C THR A 315 10.09 -7.17 14.85
N VAL A 316 10.51 -6.41 15.86
CA VAL A 316 11.14 -5.10 15.68
C VAL A 316 12.64 -5.24 15.42
N MET A 317 13.08 -4.83 14.24
CA MET A 317 14.46 -4.78 13.80
C MET A 317 15.17 -3.55 14.36
N LYS A 318 15.95 -3.77 15.42
CA LYS A 318 16.65 -2.71 16.16
C LYS A 318 17.63 -1.91 15.30
N GLY A 319 17.54 -0.58 15.40
CA GLY A 319 18.44 0.37 14.76
C GLY A 319 18.27 0.55 13.25
N LEU A 320 17.32 -0.15 12.62
CA LEU A 320 17.09 -0.07 11.17
C LEU A 320 16.09 1.04 10.83
N ASP A 321 16.35 1.73 9.72
CA ASP A 321 15.37 2.56 9.01
C ASP A 321 14.52 1.72 8.03
N HIS A 322 13.52 2.35 7.40
CA HIS A 322 12.47 1.70 6.60
C HIS A 322 12.96 0.57 5.69
N ALA A 323 13.92 0.85 4.79
CA ALA A 323 14.38 -0.13 3.80
C ALA A 323 15.78 -0.70 4.08
N SER A 324 16.41 -0.27 5.18
CA SER A 324 17.79 -0.63 5.47
C SER A 324 18.04 -2.14 5.61
N PHE A 325 17.02 -2.95 5.97
CA PHE A 325 17.13 -4.41 6.06
C PHE A 325 17.71 -5.06 4.79
N LEU A 326 17.56 -4.43 3.62
CA LEU A 326 18.15 -4.86 2.35
C LEU A 326 19.68 -4.93 2.37
N PHE A 327 20.31 -4.27 3.34
CA PHE A 327 21.77 -4.21 3.54
C PHE A 327 22.24 -4.96 4.78
N TYR A 328 21.34 -5.59 5.56
CA TYR A 328 21.69 -6.35 6.76
C TYR A 328 21.46 -7.85 6.56
N PRO A 329 22.51 -8.64 6.27
CA PRO A 329 22.37 -10.06 5.99
C PRO A 329 21.74 -10.87 7.12
N SER A 330 21.94 -10.49 8.39
CA SER A 330 21.34 -11.14 9.55
C SER A 330 19.81 -11.10 9.49
N TRP A 331 19.24 -9.91 9.28
CA TRP A 331 17.79 -9.72 9.19
C TRP A 331 17.20 -10.41 7.97
N GLN A 332 17.87 -10.32 6.82
CA GLN A 332 17.45 -11.07 5.64
C GLN A 332 17.41 -12.58 5.88
N ASN A 333 18.39 -13.13 6.61
CA ASN A 333 18.43 -14.56 6.92
C ASN A 333 17.31 -14.98 7.89
N GLU A 334 16.97 -14.12 8.85
CA GLU A 334 15.83 -14.35 9.76
C GLU A 334 14.49 -14.32 9.03
N MET A 335 14.31 -13.36 8.12
CA MET A 335 13.15 -13.31 7.22
C MET A 335 13.08 -14.57 6.34
N LEU A 336 14.20 -14.98 5.74
CA LEU A 336 14.27 -16.22 4.93
C LEU A 336 13.91 -17.46 5.75
N ALA A 337 14.37 -17.55 7.00
CA ALA A 337 14.03 -18.67 7.88
C ALA A 337 12.51 -18.72 8.14
N SER A 338 11.89 -17.56 8.37
CA SER A 338 10.44 -17.44 8.55
C SER A 338 9.68 -17.83 7.28
N ILE A 339 10.11 -17.33 6.12
CA ILE A 339 9.52 -17.68 4.81
C ILE A 339 9.67 -19.18 4.54
N ASN A 340 10.83 -19.76 4.83
CA ASN A 340 11.08 -21.19 4.66
C ASN A 340 10.14 -22.06 5.51
N ASN A 341 9.81 -21.62 6.72
CA ASN A 341 8.83 -22.30 7.56
C ASN A 341 7.44 -22.27 6.90
N PHE A 342 7.00 -21.11 6.40
CA PHE A 342 5.68 -20.98 5.76
C PHE A 342 5.55 -21.80 4.46
N ILE A 343 6.58 -21.81 3.61
CA ILE A 343 6.51 -22.55 2.34
C ILE A 343 6.59 -24.07 2.53
N CYS A 344 7.14 -24.54 3.64
CA CYS A 344 7.25 -25.96 3.98
C CYS A 344 6.11 -26.49 4.86
N GLN A 345 5.24 -25.60 5.36
CA GLN A 345 4.03 -26.03 6.06
C GLN A 345 3.11 -26.77 5.08
N LYS A 346 2.78 -28.02 5.43
CA LYS A 346 1.76 -28.79 4.70
C LYS A 346 0.40 -28.13 4.92
N ALA A 347 -0.36 -28.00 3.83
CA ALA A 347 -1.74 -27.52 3.85
C ALA A 347 -2.64 -28.37 4.76
#